data_AF-A0A2I0V909-F1
#
_entry.id   AF-A0A2I0V909-F1
#
_cell.length_a   1.000
_cell.length_b   1.000
_cell.length_c   1.000
_cell.angle_alpha   90.00
_cell.angle_beta   90.00
_cell.angle_gamma   90.00
#
_symmetry.space_group_name_H-M   'P 1'
#
loop_
_entity.id
_entity.type
_entity.pdbx_description
1 polymer ?
#
loop_
_entity_poly.entity_id
_entity_poly.type
_entity_poly.pdbx_seq_one_letter_code
_entity_poly.pdbx_strand_id
1 'polypeptide(L)'
;MQETFLRLVQGSRIVMQYEAEFTALARYSPVLVSTSAERCYRFLRGLRDSLRQPLVPFHISDFSELVERARLIESDLMATQQR
;
A
#
# COMPACT_ATOMS: atom_id res chain seq x y z
N MET A 1 7.72 -5.80 -16.51
CA MET A 1 6.67 -6.02 -15.49
C MET A 1 7.25 -6.10 -14.08
N GLN A 2 8.23 -6.96 -13.80
CA GLN A 2 8.85 -7.05 -12.46
C GLN A 2 9.51 -5.74 -12.01
N GLU A 3 10.27 -5.07 -12.88
CA GLU A 3 10.91 -3.79 -12.53
C GLU A 3 9.89 -2.67 -12.26
N THR A 4 8.76 -2.67 -12.99
CA THR A 4 7.64 -1.75 -12.79
C THR A 4 7.00 -1.93 -11.42
N PHE A 5 6.83 -3.19 -10.98
CA PHE A 5 6.30 -3.50 -9.65
C PHE A 5 7.26 -3.07 -8.53
N LEU A 6 8.58 -3.24 -8.73
CA LEU A 6 9.59 -2.85 -7.74
C LEU A 6 9.69 -1.32 -7.56
N ARG A 7 9.38 -0.55 -8.61
CA ARG A 7 9.36 0.92 -8.59
C ARG A 7 7.95 1.48 -8.30
N LEU A 8 6.96 0.63 -8.06
CA LEU A 8 5.60 1.08 -7.82
C LEU A 8 5.52 1.84 -6.49
N VAL A 9 5.02 3.07 -6.58
CA VAL A 9 4.76 3.95 -5.44
C VAL A 9 3.37 4.55 -5.59
N GLN A 10 2.73 4.84 -4.45
CA GLN A 10 1.43 5.47 -4.40
C GLN A 10 1.45 6.85 -5.08
N GLY A 11 2.51 7.63 -4.87
CA GLY A 11 2.66 8.96 -5.48
C GLY A 11 1.54 9.91 -5.02
N SER A 12 0.83 10.52 -5.98
CA SER A 12 -0.33 11.39 -5.72
C SER A 12 -1.67 10.64 -5.72
N ARG A 13 -1.67 9.32 -5.96
CA ARG A 13 -2.89 8.51 -6.07
C ARG A 13 -3.48 8.21 -4.70
N ILE A 14 -4.78 8.01 -4.66
CA ILE A 14 -5.47 7.51 -3.46
C ILE A 14 -5.13 6.03 -3.23
N VAL A 15 -5.24 5.57 -1.99
CA VAL A 15 -4.94 4.18 -1.58
C VAL A 15 -5.68 3.17 -2.45
N MET A 16 -6.94 3.45 -2.82
CA MET A 16 -7.73 2.57 -3.70
C MET A 16 -7.13 2.37 -5.09
N GLN A 17 -6.65 3.46 -5.70
CA GLN A 17 -6.06 3.41 -7.04
C GLN A 17 -4.72 2.68 -7.00
N TYR A 18 -3.92 2.96 -5.96
CA TYR A 18 -2.65 2.28 -5.74
C TYR A 18 -2.83 0.78 -5.47
N GLU A 19 -3.82 0.38 -4.66
CA GLU A 19 -4.18 -1.02 -4.42
C GLU A 19 -4.54 -1.76 -5.71
N ALA A 20 -5.36 -1.14 -6.57
CA ALA A 20 -5.76 -1.74 -7.83
C ALA A 20 -4.56 -1.98 -8.75
N GLU A 21 -3.68 -1.00 -8.89
CA GLU A 21 -2.45 -1.10 -9.70
C GLU A 21 -1.47 -2.13 -9.12
N PHE A 22 -1.28 -2.13 -7.79
CA PHE A 22 -0.46 -3.11 -7.09
C PHE A 22 -0.98 -4.53 -7.33
N THR A 23 -2.29 -4.75 -7.19
CA THR A 23 -2.90 -6.08 -7.39
C THR A 23 -2.84 -6.53 -8.85
N ALA A 24 -3.00 -5.60 -9.80
CA ALA A 24 -2.85 -5.90 -11.22
C ALA A 24 -1.41 -6.35 -11.54
N LEU A 25 -0.41 -5.63 -11.05
CA LEU A 25 1.01 -5.96 -11.27
C LEU A 25 1.45 -7.22 -10.51
N ALA A 26 0.93 -7.43 -9.30
CA ALA A 26 1.17 -8.62 -8.48
C ALA A 26 0.76 -9.91 -9.23
N ARG A 27 -0.33 -9.87 -10.00
CA ARG A 27 -0.79 -11.00 -10.84
C ARG A 27 0.27 -11.45 -11.85
N TYR A 28 1.09 -10.53 -12.36
CA TYR A 28 2.14 -10.82 -13.33
C TYR A 28 3.50 -11.11 -12.69
N SER A 29 3.62 -10.94 -11.37
CA SER A 29 4.87 -11.16 -10.62
C SER A 29 4.61 -11.92 -9.31
N PRO A 30 4.00 -13.12 -9.35
CA PRO A 30 3.65 -13.87 -8.13
C PRO A 30 4.89 -14.16 -7.27
N VAL A 31 6.05 -14.34 -7.90
CA VAL A 31 7.35 -14.54 -7.24
C VAL A 31 7.78 -13.38 -6.32
N LEU A 32 7.26 -12.16 -6.53
CA LEU A 32 7.60 -10.98 -5.72
C LEU A 32 6.64 -10.76 -4.54
N VAL A 33 5.54 -11.51 -4.50
CA VAL A 33 4.49 -11.43 -3.48
C VAL A 33 4.05 -12.84 -3.06
N SER A 34 5.03 -13.74 -2.97
CA SER A 34 4.82 -15.17 -2.72
C SER A 34 4.12 -15.44 -1.40
N THR A 35 4.35 -14.58 -0.40
CA THR A 35 3.68 -14.62 0.90
C THR A 35 2.83 -13.38 1.16
N SER A 36 1.82 -13.50 2.03
CA SER A 36 1.01 -12.36 2.48
C SER A 36 1.88 -11.30 3.16
N ALA A 37 2.89 -11.71 3.93
CA ALA A 37 3.83 -10.82 4.59
C ALA A 37 4.69 -10.03 3.59
N GLU A 38 5.24 -10.68 2.56
CA GLU A 38 5.98 -9.97 1.49
C GLU A 38 5.08 -9.00 0.73
N ARG A 39 3.84 -9.41 0.46
CA ARG A 39 2.83 -8.55 -0.18
C ARG A 39 2.56 -7.30 0.66
N CYS A 40 2.38 -7.46 1.97
CA CYS A 40 2.19 -6.36 2.91
C CYS A 40 3.41 -5.45 2.96
N TYR A 41 4.61 -6.03 3.10
CA TYR A 41 5.86 -5.28 3.15
C TYR A 41 6.07 -4.44 1.88
N ARG A 42 5.82 -5.01 0.71
CA ARG A 42 5.93 -4.31 -0.58
C ARG A 42 4.91 -3.18 -0.69
N PHE A 43 3.66 -3.45 -0.34
CA PHE A 43 2.59 -2.44 -0.36
C PHE A 43 2.94 -1.27 0.55
N LEU A 44 3.29 -1.56 1.81
CA LEU A 44 3.69 -0.59 2.84
C LEU A 44 4.87 0.27 2.38
N ARG A 45 5.87 -0.33 1.73
CA ARG A 45 7.05 0.38 1.23
C ARG A 45 6.73 1.37 0.10
N GLY A 46 5.72 1.09 -0.71
CA GLY A 46 5.29 2.00 -1.78
C GLY A 46 4.23 3.03 -1.35
N LEU A 47 3.66 2.93 -0.14
CA LEU A 47 2.80 3.96 0.41
C LEU A 47 3.57 5.26 0.68
N ARG A 48 2.86 6.39 0.63
CA ARG A 48 3.40 7.70 1.04
C ARG A 48 3.77 7.68 2.51
N ASP A 49 4.79 8.44 2.89
CA ASP A 49 5.26 8.49 4.28
C ASP A 49 4.17 8.85 5.30
N SER A 50 3.25 9.74 4.94
CA SER A 50 2.12 10.13 5.78
C SER A 50 1.19 8.96 6.15
N LEU A 51 1.06 7.96 5.27
CA LEU A 51 0.28 6.74 5.53
C LEU A 51 1.15 5.62 6.08
N ARG A 52 2.41 5.54 5.63
CA ARG A 52 3.36 4.49 5.99
C ARG A 52 3.79 4.59 7.45
N GLN A 53 4.17 5.78 7.92
CA GLN A 53 4.68 6.01 9.28
C GLN A 53 3.77 5.47 10.38
N PRO A 54 2.46 5.77 10.40
CA PRO A 54 1.55 5.22 11.40
C PRO A 54 1.34 3.70 11.27
N LEU A 55 1.55 3.11 10.09
CA LEU A 55 1.32 1.67 9.85
C LEU A 55 2.52 0.78 10.20
N VAL A 56 3.75 1.31 10.16
CA VAL A 56 4.99 0.57 10.42
C VAL A 56 5.00 -0.18 11.77
N PRO A 57 4.58 0.41 12.91
CA PRO A 57 4.63 -0.26 14.21
C PRO A 57 3.64 -1.43 14.36
N PHE A 58 2.63 -1.52 13.51
CA PHE A 58 1.56 -2.52 13.66
C PHE A 58 1.92 -3.90 13.10
N HIS A 59 3.03 -4.03 12.37
CA HIS A 59 3.50 -5.32 11.81
C HIS A 59 2.40 -6.13 11.10
N ILE A 60 1.52 -5.43 10.38
CA ILE A 60 0.35 -6.03 9.73
C ILE A 60 0.80 -7.03 8.69
N SER A 61 0.38 -8.28 8.85
CA SER A 61 0.74 -9.40 7.97
C SER A 61 -0.40 -9.82 7.04
N ASP A 62 -1.57 -9.20 7.20
CA ASP A 62 -2.73 -9.36 6.34
C ASP A 62 -2.88 -8.17 5.38
N PHE A 63 -3.01 -8.46 4.08
CA PHE A 63 -3.07 -7.43 3.06
C PHE A 63 -4.36 -6.61 3.12
N SER A 64 -5.49 -7.25 3.42
CA SER A 64 -6.78 -6.56 3.50
C SER A 64 -6.80 -5.60 4.68
N GLU A 65 -6.29 -6.03 5.84
CA GLU A 65 -6.17 -5.19 7.02
C GLU A 65 -5.26 -3.98 6.76
N LEU A 66 -4.12 -4.20 6.10
CA LEU A 66 -3.18 -3.12 5.77
C LEU A 66 -3.82 -2.06 4.87
N VAL A 67 -4.53 -2.49 3.83
CA VAL A 67 -5.23 -1.58 2.91
C VAL A 67 -6.32 -0.79 3.63
N GLU A 68 -7.11 -1.46 4.48
CA GLU A 68 -8.19 -0.80 5.20
C GLU A 68 -7.66 0.26 6.17
N ARG A 69 -6.63 -0.06 6.94
CA ARG A 69 -6.00 0.94 7.82
C ARG A 69 -5.38 2.09 7.02
N ALA A 70 -4.75 1.82 5.88
CA ALA A 70 -4.23 2.88 5.02
C ALA A 70 -5.33 3.80 4.49
N ARG A 71 -6.51 3.25 4.12
CA ARG A 71 -7.70 4.03 3.72
C ARG A 71 -8.21 4.92 4.85
N LEU A 72 -8.31 4.39 6.06
CA LEU A 72 -8.79 5.14 7.23
C LEU A 72 -7.89 6.35 7.51
N ILE A 73 -6.57 6.15 7.47
CA ILE A 73 -5.59 7.22 7.68
C ILE A 73 -5.66 8.24 6.53
N GLU A 74 -5.80 7.80 5.28
CA GLU A 74 -5.96 8.69 4.13
C GLU A 74 -7.21 9.56 4.26
N SER A 75 -8.33 8.97 4.69
CA SER A 75 -9.58 9.68 4.96
C SER A 75 -9.43 10.73 6.07
N ASP A 76 -8.78 10.37 7.18
CA ASP A 76 -8.52 11.26 8.31
C ASP A 76 -7.62 12.45 7.92
N LEU A 77 -6.56 12.18 7.14
CA LEU A 77 -5.68 13.22 6.59
C LEU A 77 -6.42 14.15 5.64
N MET A 78 -7.28 13.62 4.75
CA MET A 78 -8.11 14.43 3.86
C MET A 78 -9.11 15.28 4.64
N ALA A 79 -9.73 14.74 5.69
CA ALA A 79 -10.67 15.47 6.55
C ALA A 79 -9.97 16.58 7.35
N THR A 80 -8.73 16.34 7.78
CA THR A 80 -7.92 17.33 8.52
C THR A 80 -7.44 18.48 7.63
N GLN A 81 -7.23 18.25 6.33
CA GLN A 81 -6.86 19.28 5.36
C GLN A 81 -8.04 20.23 4.98
N GLN A 82 -9.27 19.88 5.35
CA GLN A 82 -10.48 20.68 5.08
C GLN A 82 -10.93 21.55 6.27
N ARG A 83 -10.14 21.65 7.34
CA ARG A 83 -10.44 22.49 8.52
C ARG A 83 -9.64 23.78 8.57
#